data_AF-E6QWX0-F1
#
_entry.id   AF-E6QWX0-F1
#
_cell.length_a   1.000
_cell.length_b   1.000
_cell.length_c   1.000
_cell.angle_alpha   90.00
_cell.angle_beta   90.00
_cell.angle_gamma   90.00
#
_symmetry.space_group_name_H-M   'P 1'
#
loop_
_entity.id
_entity.type
_entity.pdbx_description
1 polymer ?
#
loop_
_entity_poly.entity_id
_entity_poly.type
_entity_poly.pdbx_seq_one_letter_code
_entity_poly.pdbx_strand_id
1 'polypeptide(L)'
;MSRRDTILYLREDADNRQKELAQTLGRQRVLLHEIQNKLQLLENYLAQYREQAVAAEQAGILSAQAMEMRSFIAQLEQVLKLQRENLQHQQQQVRWLQGEWVAARGRGKGLASLAQRLENEQRNLVLRKMQKELDEWAMRSSALRIRRVFCL
;
A
#
# COMPACT_ATOMS: atom_id res chain seq x y z
N MET A 1 21.59 -1.29 -21.82
CA MET A 1 20.12 -1.20 -21.66
C MET A 1 19.64 0.13 -22.22
N SER A 2 18.54 0.15 -22.97
CA SER A 2 17.93 1.40 -23.44
C SER A 2 17.25 2.13 -22.28
N ARG A 3 17.18 3.47 -22.34
CA ARG A 3 16.45 4.30 -21.34
C ARG A 3 15.01 3.82 -21.14
N ARG A 4 14.37 3.36 -22.22
CA ARG A 4 13.01 2.78 -22.19
C ARG A 4 12.96 1.53 -21.32
N ASP A 5 13.90 0.61 -21.52
CA ASP A 5 13.96 -0.66 -20.79
C ASP A 5 14.17 -0.40 -19.29
N THR A 6 15.00 0.58 -18.95
CA THR A 6 15.21 0.98 -17.55
C THR A 6 13.93 1.49 -16.90
N ILE A 7 13.15 2.35 -17.57
CA ILE A 7 11.89 2.86 -17.01
C ILE A 7 10.84 1.75 -16.87
N LEU A 8 10.78 0.82 -17.83
CA LEU A 8 9.88 -0.33 -17.75
C LEU A 8 10.25 -1.25 -16.59
N TYR A 9 11.53 -1.54 -16.42
CA TYR A 9 12.03 -2.31 -15.28
C TYR A 9 11.71 -1.65 -13.94
N LEU A 10 12.00 -0.35 -13.79
CA LEU A 10 11.70 0.39 -12.57
C LEU A 10 10.20 0.43 -12.26
N ARG A 11 9.37 0.48 -13.30
CA ARG A 11 7.91 0.43 -13.12
C ARG A 11 7.47 -0.93 -12.60
N GLU A 12 7.99 -2.01 -13.18
CA GLU A 12 7.69 -3.37 -12.73
C GLU A 12 8.14 -3.60 -11.28
N ASP A 13 9.34 -3.13 -10.93
CA ASP A 13 9.84 -3.14 -9.55
C ASP A 13 8.90 -2.39 -8.59
N ALA A 14 8.47 -1.18 -8.97
CA ALA A 14 7.52 -0.41 -8.18
C ALA A 14 6.15 -1.10 -8.03
N ASP A 15 5.65 -1.75 -9.08
CA ASP A 15 4.40 -2.51 -9.05
C ASP A 15 4.51 -3.75 -8.15
N ASN A 16 5.65 -4.45 -8.19
CA ASN A 16 5.93 -5.59 -7.31
C ASN A 16 6.00 -5.13 -5.85
N ARG A 17 6.74 -4.05 -5.57
CA ARG A 17 6.82 -3.47 -4.24
C ARG A 17 5.46 -3.04 -3.70
N GLN A 18 4.61 -2.46 -4.54
CA GLN A 18 3.24 -2.11 -4.17
C GLN A 18 2.42 -3.34 -3.78
N LYS A 19 2.53 -4.46 -4.52
CA LYS A 19 1.83 -5.72 -4.20
C LYS A 19 2.30 -6.31 -2.87
N GLU A 20 3.60 -6.35 -2.62
CA GLU A 20 4.17 -6.83 -1.35
C GLU A 20 3.66 -6.01 -0.16
N LEU A 21 3.68 -4.68 -0.28
CA LEU A 21 3.17 -3.77 0.75
C LEU A 21 1.66 -3.95 0.96
N ALA A 22 0.89 -4.18 -0.10
CA ALA A 22 -0.54 -4.45 0.01
C ALA A 22 -0.82 -5.74 0.79
N GLN A 23 -0.10 -6.82 0.49
CA GLN A 23 -0.23 -8.08 1.22
C GLN A 23 0.17 -7.93 2.69
N THR A 24 1.27 -7.23 2.95
CA THR A 24 1.77 -6.99 4.31
C THR A 24 0.81 -6.11 5.11
N LEU A 25 0.28 -5.05 4.51
CA LEU A 25 -0.75 -4.20 5.10
C LEU A 25 -2.03 -4.99 5.40
N GLY A 26 -2.43 -5.88 4.50
CA GLY A 26 -3.58 -6.78 4.70
C GLY A 26 -3.40 -7.66 5.94
N ARG A 27 -2.27 -8.37 6.04
CA ARG A 27 -1.94 -9.19 7.22
C ARG A 27 -1.90 -8.37 8.51
N GLN A 28 -1.29 -7.19 8.45
CA GLN A 28 -1.19 -6.31 9.62
C GLN A 28 -2.55 -5.79 10.10
N ARG A 29 -3.48 -5.51 9.17
CA ARG A 29 -4.86 -5.11 9.52
C ARG A 29 -5.64 -6.23 10.17
N VAL A 30 -5.48 -7.47 9.69
CA VAL A 30 -6.09 -8.65 10.33
C VAL A 30 -5.57 -8.81 11.76
N LEU A 31 -4.25 -8.77 11.95
CA LEU A 31 -3.63 -8.84 13.27
C LEU A 31 -4.15 -7.73 14.20
N LEU A 32 -4.23 -6.49 13.71
CA LEU A 32 -4.76 -5.37 14.48
C LEU A 32 -6.21 -5.63 14.93
N HIS A 33 -7.04 -6.14 14.02
CA HIS A 33 -8.44 -6.46 14.32
C HIS A 33 -8.55 -7.57 15.38
N GLU A 34 -7.74 -8.62 15.28
CA GLU A 34 -7.70 -9.70 16.29
C GLU A 34 -7.30 -9.18 17.67
N ILE A 35 -6.31 -8.28 17.75
CA ILE A 35 -5.88 -7.67 19.01
C ILE A 35 -6.99 -6.80 19.59
N GLN A 36 -7.69 -6.01 18.77
CA GLN A 36 -8.82 -5.20 19.20
C GLN A 36 -9.95 -6.08 19.79
N ASN A 37 -10.31 -7.15 19.10
CA ASN A 37 -11.36 -8.07 19.57
C ASN A 37 -10.97 -8.74 20.89
N LYS A 38 -9.72 -9.19 21.02
CA LYS A 38 -9.20 -9.77 22.27
C LYS A 38 -9.18 -8.76 23.41
N LEU A 39 -8.77 -7.52 23.15
CA LEU A 39 -8.76 -6.46 24.14
C LEU A 39 -10.18 -6.19 24.66
N GLN A 40 -11.15 -6.04 23.76
CA GLN A 40 -12.54 -5.80 24.11
C GLN A 40 -13.10 -6.95 24.97
N LEU A 41 -12.79 -8.20 24.62
CA LEU A 41 -13.18 -9.37 25.40
C LEU A 41 -12.59 -9.35 26.82
N LEU A 42 -11.30 -9.01 26.96
CA LEU A 42 -10.65 -8.88 28.28
C LEU A 42 -11.24 -7.72 29.10
N GLU A 43 -11.59 -6.61 28.47
CA GLU A 43 -12.24 -5.47 29.13
C GLU A 43 -13.64 -5.83 29.65
N ASN A 44 -14.42 -6.56 28.84
CA ASN A 44 -15.73 -7.06 29.25
C ASN A 44 -15.61 -8.04 30.42
N TYR A 45 -14.64 -8.97 30.38
CA TYR A 45 -14.39 -9.88 31.49
C TYR A 45 -14.01 -9.12 32.76
N LEU A 46 -13.10 -8.15 32.67
CA LEU A 46 -12.71 -7.35 33.83
C LEU A 46 -13.91 -6.63 34.45
N ALA A 47 -14.80 -6.07 33.64
CA ALA A 47 -16.02 -5.41 34.13
C ALA A 47 -16.91 -6.38 34.92
N GLN A 48 -17.16 -7.59 34.37
CA GLN A 48 -17.94 -8.63 35.05
C GLN A 48 -17.32 -9.04 36.39
N TYR A 49 -16.00 -9.24 36.43
CA TYR A 49 -15.30 -9.60 37.67
C TYR A 49 -15.35 -8.48 38.72
N ARG A 50 -15.26 -7.22 38.30
CA ARG A 50 -15.40 -6.07 39.22
C ARG A 50 -16.81 -5.99 39.81
N GLU A 51 -17.85 -6.22 39.01
CA GLU A 51 -19.23 -6.28 39.51
C GLU A 51 -19.43 -7.39 40.54
N GLN A 52 -18.90 -8.59 40.27
CA GLN A 52 -18.93 -9.72 41.20
C GLN A 52 -18.18 -9.41 42.50
N ALA A 53 -17.03 -8.72 42.41
CA ALA A 53 -16.27 -8.29 43.56
C ALA A 53 -17.05 -7.32 44.45
N VAL A 54 -17.69 -6.31 43.85
CA VAL A 54 -18.54 -5.36 44.59
C VAL A 54 -19.72 -6.07 45.27
N ALA A 55 -20.37 -7.00 44.58
CA ALA A 55 -21.48 -7.77 45.16
C ALA A 55 -21.04 -8.64 46.35
N ALA A 56 -19.86 -9.29 46.25
CA ALA A 56 -19.30 -10.08 47.34
C ALA A 56 -18.91 -9.21 48.56
N GLU A 57 -18.38 -8.01 48.32
CA GLU A 57 -18.05 -7.04 49.37
C GLU A 57 -19.32 -6.54 50.09
N GLN A 58 -20.38 -6.21 49.35
CA GLN A 58 -21.67 -5.79 49.92
C GLN A 58 -22.34 -6.89 50.76
N ALA A 59 -22.13 -8.15 50.39
CA ALA A 59 -22.61 -9.30 51.16
C ALA A 59 -21.80 -9.56 52.45
N GLY A 60 -20.76 -8.75 52.74
CA GLY A 60 -19.91 -8.91 53.92
C GLY A 60 -18.99 -10.12 53.86
N ILE A 61 -18.77 -10.69 52.67
CA ILE A 61 -18.00 -11.92 52.48
C ILE A 61 -16.51 -11.57 52.40
N LEU A 62 -15.84 -11.58 53.56
CA LEU A 62 -14.37 -11.58 53.66
C LEU A 62 -13.84 -13.02 53.56
N SER A 63 -14.08 -13.67 52.42
CA SER A 63 -13.60 -15.04 52.18
C SER A 63 -12.26 -15.05 51.43
N ALA A 64 -11.55 -16.19 51.50
CA ALA A 64 -10.35 -16.43 50.69
C ALA A 64 -10.62 -16.23 49.19
N GLN A 65 -11.81 -16.61 48.70
CA GLN A 65 -12.23 -16.38 47.31
C GLN A 65 -12.26 -14.89 46.92
N ALA A 66 -12.68 -14.02 47.85
CA ALA A 66 -12.69 -12.57 47.58
C ALA A 66 -11.26 -12.01 47.43
N MET A 67 -10.28 -12.57 48.16
CA MET A 67 -8.87 -12.20 47.99
C MET A 67 -8.30 -12.72 46.67
N GLU A 68 -8.58 -13.97 46.30
CA GLU A 68 -8.17 -14.56 45.03
C GLU A 68 -8.69 -13.75 43.83
N MET A 69 -9.99 -13.40 43.85
CA MET A 69 -10.63 -12.59 42.82
C MET A 69 -9.99 -11.20 42.69
N ARG A 70 -9.69 -10.52 43.80
CA ARG A 70 -8.97 -9.23 43.78
C ARG A 70 -7.58 -9.36 43.17
N SER A 71 -6.84 -10.44 43.47
CA SER A 71 -5.54 -10.70 42.86
C SER A 71 -5.64 -10.92 41.35
N PHE A 72 -6.65 -11.66 40.91
CA PHE A 72 -6.89 -11.94 39.50
C PHE A 72 -7.27 -10.67 38.72
N ILE A 73 -8.12 -9.81 39.30
CA ILE A 73 -8.46 -8.48 38.76
C ILE A 73 -7.18 -7.66 38.55
N ALA A 74 -6.30 -7.58 39.55
CA ALA A 74 -5.06 -6.82 39.44
C ALA A 74 -4.12 -7.37 38.35
N GLN A 75 -4.03 -8.70 38.21
CA GLN A 75 -3.25 -9.34 37.14
C GLN A 75 -3.85 -9.01 35.75
N LEU A 76 -5.18 -9.09 35.62
CA LEU A 76 -5.88 -8.81 34.37
C LEU A 76 -5.72 -7.34 33.94
N GLU A 77 -5.76 -6.41 34.90
CA GLU A 77 -5.49 -4.98 34.66
C GLU A 77 -4.07 -4.74 34.11
N GLN A 78 -3.07 -5.43 34.66
CA GLN A 78 -1.70 -5.34 34.17
C GLN A 78 -1.58 -5.89 32.73
N VAL A 79 -2.23 -7.01 32.43
CA VAL A 79 -2.28 -7.56 31.07
C VAL A 79 -2.98 -6.61 30.10
N LEU A 80 -4.10 -6.01 30.51
CA LEU A 80 -4.84 -5.04 29.70
C LEU A 80 -4.00 -3.81 29.38
N LYS A 81 -3.20 -3.32 30.34
CA LYS A 81 -2.26 -2.22 30.10
C LYS A 81 -1.27 -2.56 28.99
N LEU A 82 -0.63 -3.73 29.07
CA LEU A 82 0.31 -4.20 28.04
C LEU A 82 -0.38 -4.39 26.67
N GLN A 83 -1.61 -4.91 26.65
CA GLN A 83 -2.36 -5.08 25.40
C GLN A 83 -2.77 -3.74 24.77
N ARG A 84 -3.08 -2.72 25.56
CA ARG A 84 -3.35 -1.37 25.05
C ARG A 84 -2.12 -0.72 24.44
N GLU A 85 -0.95 -0.87 25.07
CA GLU A 85 0.33 -0.40 24.52
C GLU A 85 0.66 -1.13 23.20
N ASN A 86 0.51 -2.46 23.17
CA ASN A 86 0.66 -3.25 21.95
C ASN A 86 -0.32 -2.80 20.85
N LEU A 87 -1.59 -2.56 21.19
CA LEU A 87 -2.59 -2.06 20.25
C LEU A 87 -2.15 -0.73 19.61
N GLN A 88 -1.65 0.21 20.40
CA GLN A 88 -1.13 1.48 19.88
C GLN A 88 0.04 1.27 18.92
N HIS A 89 0.98 0.39 19.26
CA HIS A 89 2.09 0.03 18.38
C HIS A 89 1.59 -0.56 17.05
N GLN A 90 0.66 -1.53 17.09
CA GLN A 90 0.13 -2.13 15.87
C GLN A 90 -0.65 -1.12 15.01
N GLN A 91 -1.38 -0.18 15.62
CA GLN A 91 -2.03 0.91 14.89
C GLN A 91 -1.03 1.84 14.20
N GLN A 92 0.08 2.18 14.87
CA GLN A 92 1.17 2.95 14.27
C GLN A 92 1.78 2.19 13.08
N GLN A 93 2.00 0.89 13.23
CA GLN A 93 2.53 0.04 12.16
C GLN A 93 1.61 -0.01 10.93
N VAL A 94 0.28 -0.13 11.13
CA VAL A 94 -0.70 -0.05 10.03
C VAL A 94 -0.61 1.30 9.32
N ARG A 95 -0.56 2.40 10.07
CA ARG A 95 -0.44 3.75 9.48
C ARG A 95 0.83 3.92 8.67
N TRP A 96 1.96 3.42 9.20
CA TRP A 96 3.25 3.46 8.51
C TRP A 96 3.22 2.64 7.21
N LEU A 97 2.78 1.38 7.26
CA LEU A 97 2.65 0.52 6.08
C LEU A 97 1.71 1.10 5.03
N GLN A 98 0.63 1.75 5.47
CA GLN A 98 -0.28 2.45 4.57
C GLN A 98 0.39 3.63 3.87
N GLY A 99 1.22 4.39 4.58
CA GLY A 99 2.05 5.45 4.00
C GLY A 99 3.02 4.91 2.94
N GLU A 100 3.76 3.85 3.26
CA GLU A 100 4.69 3.18 2.35
C GLU A 100 3.96 2.67 1.09
N TRP A 101 2.79 2.06 1.26
CA TRP A 101 1.99 1.58 0.14
C TRP A 101 1.53 2.72 -0.78
N VAL A 102 1.08 3.84 -0.22
CA VAL A 102 0.70 5.03 -1.00
C VAL A 102 1.91 5.59 -1.76
N ALA A 103 3.07 5.66 -1.12
CA ALA A 103 4.31 6.14 -1.75
C ALA A 103 4.74 5.24 -2.92
N ALA A 104 4.73 3.91 -2.74
CA ALA A 104 5.03 2.94 -3.79
C ALA A 104 4.06 3.08 -4.98
N ARG A 105 2.76 3.19 -4.70
CA ARG A 105 1.74 3.43 -5.73
C ARG A 105 1.96 4.75 -6.47
N GLY A 106 2.36 5.80 -5.77
CA GLY A 106 2.72 7.10 -6.36
C GLY A 106 3.89 6.98 -7.34
N ARG A 107 4.96 6.27 -6.94
CA ARG A 107 6.12 6.00 -7.80
C ARG A 107 5.72 5.23 -9.06
N GLY A 108 4.95 4.15 -8.93
CA GLY A 108 4.47 3.35 -10.06
C GLY A 108 3.68 4.17 -11.08
N LYS A 109 2.78 5.04 -10.61
CA LYS A 109 2.04 5.98 -11.47
C LYS A 109 2.96 6.97 -12.20
N GLY A 110 3.95 7.53 -11.50
CA GLY A 110 4.93 8.45 -12.09
C GLY A 110 5.72 7.78 -13.21
N LEU A 111 6.22 6.57 -12.97
CA LEU A 111 6.97 5.79 -13.95
C LEU A 111 6.11 5.39 -15.15
N ALA A 112 4.84 5.01 -14.93
CA ALA A 112 3.89 4.75 -16.01
C ALA A 112 3.68 5.98 -16.92
N SER A 113 3.56 7.17 -16.33
CA SER A 113 3.44 8.42 -17.10
C SER A 113 4.71 8.70 -17.92
N LEU A 114 5.89 8.49 -17.34
CA LEU A 114 7.16 8.67 -18.05
C LEU A 114 7.33 7.67 -19.20
N ALA A 115 6.97 6.40 -18.98
CA ALA A 115 6.98 5.37 -20.02
C ALA A 115 6.10 5.76 -21.21
N GLN A 116 4.88 6.25 -20.94
CA GLN A 116 3.96 6.69 -21.99
C GLN A 116 4.51 7.87 -22.80
N ARG A 117 5.16 8.84 -22.13
CA ARG A 117 5.78 9.98 -22.82
C ARG A 117 6.90 9.52 -23.75
N LEU A 118 7.78 8.63 -23.29
CA LEU A 118 8.86 8.08 -24.11
C LEU A 118 8.33 7.31 -25.31
N GLU A 119 7.24 6.55 -25.15
CA GLU A 119 6.61 5.85 -26.26
C GLU A 119 6.04 6.82 -27.30
N ASN A 120 5.36 7.88 -26.85
CA ASN A 120 4.84 8.91 -27.74
C ASN A 120 5.95 9.66 -28.48
N GLU A 121 7.06 9.98 -27.81
CA GLU A 121 8.24 10.59 -28.44
C GLU A 121 8.83 9.69 -29.53
N GLN A 122 8.98 8.39 -29.25
CA GLN A 122 9.48 7.43 -30.25
C GLN A 122 8.55 7.33 -31.46
N ARG A 123 7.23 7.24 -31.24
CA ARG A 123 6.23 7.23 -32.32
C ARG A 123 6.32 8.49 -33.19
N ASN A 124 6.43 9.66 -32.56
CA ASN A 124 6.55 10.94 -33.26
C ASN A 124 7.84 11.02 -34.08
N LEU A 125 8.97 10.51 -33.56
CA LEU A 125 10.22 10.46 -34.30
C LEU A 125 10.13 9.54 -35.53
N VAL A 126 9.50 8.38 -35.39
CA VAL A 126 9.29 7.45 -36.51
C VAL A 126 8.38 8.07 -37.57
N LEU A 127 7.26 8.67 -37.17
CA LEU A 127 6.34 9.35 -38.09
C LEU A 127 7.02 10.49 -38.85
N ARG A 128 7.84 11.31 -38.17
CA ARG A 128 8.61 12.39 -38.81
C ARG A 128 9.62 11.86 -39.83
N LYS A 129 10.29 10.73 -39.53
CA LYS A 129 11.22 10.09 -40.48
C LYS A 129 10.49 9.57 -41.71
N MET A 130 9.38 8.86 -41.52
CA MET A 130 8.54 8.34 -42.62
C MET A 130 8.01 9.47 -43.51
N GLN A 131 7.52 10.56 -42.90
CA GLN A 131 7.05 11.72 -43.66
C GLN A 131 8.16 12.31 -44.53
N LYS A 132 9.36 12.49 -43.96
CA LYS A 132 10.51 13.03 -44.70
C LYS A 132 10.90 12.14 -45.88
N GLU A 133 10.93 10.83 -45.69
CA GLU A 133 11.24 9.87 -46.77
C GLU A 133 10.20 9.91 -47.90
N LEU A 134 8.92 10.03 -47.56
CA LEU A 134 7.83 10.19 -48.52
C LEU A 134 7.95 11.50 -49.30
N ASP A 135 8.24 12.61 -48.62
CA ASP A 135 8.43 13.91 -49.24
C ASP A 135 9.62 13.90 -50.21
N GLU A 136 10.75 13.29 -49.81
CA GLU A 136 11.92 13.12 -50.68
C GLU A 136 11.62 12.24 -51.90
N TRP A 137 10.82 11.18 -51.75
CA TRP A 137 10.39 10.34 -52.87
C TRP A 137 9.43 11.09 -53.81
N ALA A 138 8.50 11.87 -53.27
CA ALA A 138 7.60 12.71 -54.04
C ALA A 138 8.36 13.78 -54.85
N MET A 139 9.37 14.44 -54.25
CA MET A 139 10.23 15.40 -54.94
C MET A 139 11.06 14.75 -56.05
N ARG A 140 11.64 13.56 -55.81
CA ARG A 140 12.40 12.84 -56.84
C ARG A 140 11.52 12.42 -58.02
N SER A 141 10.33 11.90 -57.74
CA SER A 141 9.39 11.47 -58.78
C SER A 141 8.81 12.65 -59.59
N SER A 142 8.53 13.79 -58.95
CA SER A 142 8.09 15.00 -59.65
C SER A 142 9.19 15.57 -60.55
N ALA A 143 10.45 15.61 -60.08
CA ALA A 143 11.58 16.09 -60.85
C ALA A 143 11.82 15.24 -62.11
N LEU A 144 11.68 13.92 -62.02
CA LEU A 144 11.77 13.00 -63.16
C LEU A 144 10.62 13.20 -64.16
N ARG A 145 9.40 13.52 -63.68
CA ARG A 145 8.24 13.78 -64.53
C ARG A 145 8.40 15.07 -65.33
N ILE A 146 8.86 16.15 -64.70
CA ILE A 146 9.12 17.44 -65.37
C ILE A 146 10.19 17.28 -66.46
N ARG A 147 11.24 16.52 -66.18
CA ARG A 147 12.35 16.29 -67.14
C ARG A 147 11.93 15.49 -68.38
N ARG A 148 10.91 14.63 -68.28
CA ARG A 148 10.32 13.92 -69.43
C ARG A 148 9.40 14.80 -70.28
N VAL A 149 8.73 15.79 -69.68
CA VAL A 149 7.82 16.70 -70.40
C VAL A 149 8.60 17.75 -71.20
N PHE A 150 9.81 18.13 -70.75
CA PHE A 150 10.66 19.14 -71.41
C PHE A 150 11.59 18.58 -72.50
N CYS A 151 11.54 17.28 -72.79
CA CYS A 151 12.33 16.58 -73.81
C CYS A 151 11.49 16.05 -74.99
N LEU A 152 10.24 16.52 -75.11
CA LEU A 152 9.36 16.37 -76.27
C LEU A 152 9.10 17.77 -76.84
#